data_AF-A0A7Z9GUY0-F1
#
_entry.id   AF-A0A7Z9GUY0-F1
#
_cell.length_a   1.000
_cell.length_b   1.000
_cell.length_c   1.000
_cell.angle_alpha   90.00
_cell.angle_beta   90.00
_cell.angle_gamma   90.00
#
_symmetry.space_group_name_H-M   'P 1'
#
loop_
_entity.id
_entity.type
_entity.pdbx_description
1 polymer ?
#
loop_
_entity_poly.entity_id
_entity_poly.type
_entity_poly.pdbx_seq_one_letter_code
_entity_poly.pdbx_strand_id
1 'polypeptide(L)'
;MNFEPLADMLPQLAFALAMLVIVIIALNIWRGRRVNRGSQQPDLTIDLVQLGVAAPPAGPSRLEVYGTPVRLRVIVIAPAGRHQSSVHPEDVPILLNQFMPGLLEIFQSHQPLCRCWPAQLSSQGFAQSFLNHVSLPGNRGKGTPWTSIVGKFHVGEQIFLIGIVCCSETSNSLSQFIVEHEGQWFDTLRIRQEQ
;
A
#
# COMPACT_ATOMS: atom_id res chain seq x y z
N MET A 1 16.23 71.74 30.12
CA MET A 1 15.32 70.57 30.20
C MET A 1 15.81 69.59 29.16
N ASN A 2 16.56 68.57 29.58
CA ASN A 2 17.23 67.63 28.69
C ASN A 2 16.21 66.61 28.18
N PHE A 3 15.82 66.72 26.91
CA PHE A 3 15.00 65.73 26.21
C PHE A 3 15.89 64.58 25.67
N GLU A 4 16.57 63.87 26.56
CA GLU A 4 17.42 62.72 26.20
C GLU A 4 16.84 61.30 26.45
N PRO A 5 15.64 61.05 27.02
CA PRO A 5 15.23 59.66 27.23
C PRO A 5 14.57 59.01 26.00
N LEU A 6 14.22 59.78 24.96
CA LEU A 6 13.43 59.29 23.82
C LEU A 6 14.30 58.71 22.70
N ALA A 7 15.53 59.21 22.53
CA ALA A 7 16.48 58.72 21.53
C ALA A 7 17.05 57.33 21.90
N ASP A 8 17.23 57.05 23.19
CA ASP A 8 17.75 55.76 23.68
C ASP A 8 16.72 54.63 23.63
N MET A 9 15.43 54.95 23.51
CA MET A 9 14.33 53.98 23.42
C MET A 9 14.09 53.47 21.99
N LEU A 10 14.48 54.25 20.96
CA LEU A 10 14.40 53.88 19.55
C LEU A 10 15.16 52.58 19.19
N PRO A 11 16.44 52.38 19.60
CA PRO A 11 17.15 51.14 19.29
C PRO A 11 16.56 49.92 20.02
N GLN A 12 16.02 50.11 21.22
CA GLN A 12 15.37 49.03 21.99
C GLN A 12 14.07 48.58 21.33
N LEU A 13 13.26 49.52 20.84
CA LEU A 13 12.04 49.23 20.07
C LEU A 13 12.35 48.55 18.73
N ALA A 14 13.38 49.01 18.03
CA ALA A 14 13.82 48.38 16.78
C ALA A 14 14.29 46.94 17.00
N PHE A 15 15.05 46.67 18.07
CA PHE A 15 15.50 45.33 18.41
C PHE A 15 14.34 44.40 18.80
N ALA A 16 13.37 44.90 19.58
CA ALA A 16 12.17 44.16 19.95
C ALA A 16 11.32 43.80 18.72
N LEU A 17 11.17 44.74 17.77
CA LEU A 17 10.45 44.51 16.52
C LEU A 17 11.18 43.47 15.64
N ALA A 18 12.51 43.56 15.53
CA ALA A 18 13.31 42.60 14.78
C ALA A 18 13.21 41.19 15.37
N MET A 19 13.28 41.06 16.71
CA MET A 19 13.07 39.78 17.41
C MET A 19 11.67 39.22 17.17
N LEU A 20 10.63 40.05 17.22
CA LEU A 20 9.26 39.64 16.93
C LEU A 20 9.13 39.08 15.50
N VAL A 21 9.71 39.78 14.52
CA VAL A 21 9.71 39.35 13.11
C VAL A 21 10.44 38.03 12.95
N ILE A 22 11.61 37.85 13.59
CA ILE A 22 12.36 36.58 13.55
C ILE A 22 11.54 35.44 14.16
N VAL A 23 10.88 35.67 15.30
CA VAL A 23 10.02 34.67 15.94
C VAL A 23 8.81 34.32 15.07
N ILE A 24 8.17 35.30 14.45
CA ILE A 24 7.05 35.06 13.52
C ILE A 24 7.53 34.25 12.31
N ILE A 25 8.67 34.59 11.72
CA ILE A 25 9.26 33.85 10.60
C ILE A 25 9.61 32.42 11.03
N ALA A 26 10.26 32.24 12.18
CA ALA A 26 10.62 30.93 12.72
C ALA A 26 9.39 30.07 13.01
N LEU A 27 8.35 30.65 13.62
CA LEU A 27 7.07 29.98 13.85
C LEU A 27 6.36 29.63 12.54
N ASN A 28 6.42 30.49 11.53
CA ASN A 28 5.79 30.21 10.23
C ASN A 28 6.55 29.13 9.45
N ILE A 29 7.89 29.08 9.55
CA ILE A 29 8.72 28.00 9.00
C ILE A 29 8.47 26.68 9.76
N TRP A 30 8.38 26.72 11.10
CA TRP A 30 8.09 25.52 11.91
C TRP A 30 6.66 25.01 11.72
N ARG A 31 5.66 25.91 11.63
CA ARG A 31 4.28 25.56 11.28
C ARG A 31 4.17 25.06 9.85
N GLY A 32 4.87 25.71 8.92
CA GLY A 32 5.02 25.27 7.54
C GLY A 32 5.61 23.86 7.46
N ARG A 33 6.62 23.51 8.27
CA ARG A 33 7.19 22.15 8.33
C ARG A 33 6.24 21.09 8.91
N ARG A 34 5.29 21.46 9.79
CA ARG A 34 4.24 20.52 10.25
C ARG A 34 3.12 20.34 9.23
N VAL A 35 2.82 21.36 8.44
CA VAL A 35 1.83 21.30 7.34
C VAL A 35 2.45 20.70 6.07
N ASN A 36 3.77 20.75 5.91
CA ASN A 36 4.54 20.00 4.91
C ASN A 36 4.87 18.56 5.39
N ARG A 37 3.91 17.90 6.06
CA ARG A 37 3.54 16.55 5.61
C ARG A 37 2.94 16.71 4.22
N GLY A 38 3.79 17.09 3.28
CA GLY A 38 3.43 17.20 1.89
C GLY A 38 2.75 15.91 1.52
N SER A 39 1.71 16.05 0.74
CA SER A 39 1.21 15.03 -0.17
C SER A 39 2.38 14.36 -0.89
N GLN A 40 3.10 13.46 -0.21
CA GLN A 40 3.76 12.34 -0.83
C GLN A 40 2.58 11.62 -1.47
N GLN A 41 2.43 11.81 -2.78
CA GLN A 41 1.78 10.81 -3.60
C GLN A 41 2.33 9.48 -3.10
N PRO A 42 1.51 8.60 -2.51
CA PRO A 42 2.01 7.34 -1.98
C PRO A 42 2.76 6.68 -3.13
N ASP A 43 4.02 6.31 -2.90
CA ASP A 43 4.77 5.57 -3.91
C ASP A 43 4.06 4.23 -4.10
N LEU A 44 3.26 4.18 -5.16
CA LEU A 44 2.47 3.01 -5.53
C LEU A 44 3.37 1.95 -6.18
N THR A 45 4.59 2.33 -6.58
CA THR A 45 5.51 1.47 -7.32
C THR A 45 6.03 0.38 -6.41
N ILE A 46 5.95 -0.87 -6.88
CA ILE A 46 6.48 -2.03 -6.18
C ILE A 46 7.48 -2.71 -7.10
N ASP A 47 8.76 -2.62 -6.73
CA ASP A 47 9.84 -3.29 -7.43
C ASP A 47 9.95 -4.76 -6.98
N LEU A 48 9.47 -5.66 -7.83
CA LEU A 48 9.50 -7.10 -7.57
C LEU A 48 10.91 -7.70 -7.67
N VAL A 49 11.84 -7.03 -8.37
CA VAL A 49 13.22 -7.52 -8.51
C VAL A 49 13.91 -7.47 -7.14
N GLN A 50 13.69 -6.40 -6.38
CA GLN A 50 14.24 -6.25 -5.02
C GLN A 50 13.67 -7.28 -4.04
N LEU A 51 12.44 -7.73 -4.24
CA LEU A 51 11.84 -8.76 -3.40
C LEU A 51 12.51 -10.12 -3.62
N GLY A 52 12.97 -10.42 -4.84
CA GLY A 52 13.57 -11.70 -5.18
C GLY A 52 12.57 -12.86 -5.22
N VAL A 53 12.97 -13.92 -5.92
CA VAL A 53 12.21 -15.18 -5.99
C VAL A 53 12.55 -16.02 -4.78
N ALA A 54 11.52 -16.54 -4.09
CA ALA A 54 11.69 -17.43 -2.95
C ALA A 54 10.63 -18.52 -2.99
N ALA A 55 11.03 -19.75 -2.68
CA ALA A 55 10.10 -20.86 -2.56
C ALA A 55 9.04 -20.58 -1.48
N PRO A 56 7.83 -21.16 -1.63
CA PRO A 56 6.83 -21.15 -0.56
C PRO A 56 7.46 -21.69 0.72
N PRO A 57 7.34 -20.99 1.86
CA PRO A 57 7.82 -21.54 3.13
C PRO A 57 7.07 -22.82 3.46
N ALA A 58 7.76 -23.78 4.06
CA ALA A 58 7.09 -24.95 4.64
C ALA A 58 6.17 -24.49 5.80
N GLY A 59 4.98 -25.06 5.87
CA GLY A 59 3.99 -24.69 6.87
C GLY A 59 2.75 -25.55 6.79
N PRO A 60 1.88 -25.49 7.81
CA PRO A 60 0.67 -26.30 7.87
C PRO A 60 -0.36 -25.94 6.78
N SER A 61 -0.23 -24.76 6.19
CA SER A 61 -1.09 -24.24 5.15
C SER A 61 -0.24 -23.77 3.97
N ARG A 62 -0.67 -24.11 2.75
CA ARG A 62 -0.01 -23.74 1.50
C ARG A 62 -0.98 -22.99 0.58
N LEU A 63 -0.49 -21.89 0.00
CA LEU A 63 -1.21 -21.12 -1.01
C LEU A 63 -0.96 -21.69 -2.42
N GLU A 64 -2.02 -21.80 -3.20
CA GLU A 64 -1.99 -22.24 -4.60
C GLU A 64 -2.64 -21.22 -5.53
N VAL A 65 -2.07 -21.04 -6.72
CA VAL A 65 -2.71 -20.35 -7.86
C VAL A 65 -2.95 -21.37 -8.96
N TYR A 66 -4.21 -21.64 -9.30
CA TYR A 66 -4.61 -22.69 -10.24
C TYR A 66 -3.89 -24.02 -9.99
N GLY A 67 -3.78 -24.41 -8.71
CA GLY A 67 -3.10 -25.65 -8.28
C GLY A 67 -1.57 -25.57 -8.18
N THR A 68 -0.95 -24.48 -8.62
CA THR A 68 0.51 -24.29 -8.51
C THR A 68 0.88 -23.76 -7.11
N PRO A 69 1.78 -24.43 -6.35
CA PRO A 69 2.33 -23.88 -5.12
C PRO A 69 2.91 -22.47 -5.31
N VAL A 70 2.53 -21.53 -4.46
CA VAL A 70 3.09 -20.18 -4.51
C VAL A 70 3.38 -19.58 -3.14
N ARG A 71 4.39 -18.72 -3.11
CA ARG A 71 4.66 -17.79 -2.04
C ARG A 71 3.97 -16.46 -2.34
N LEU A 72 3.04 -16.06 -1.47
CA LEU A 72 2.57 -14.69 -1.36
C LEU A 72 3.74 -13.70 -1.14
N ARG A 73 3.90 -12.71 -2.03
CA ARG A 73 4.99 -11.71 -1.98
C ARG A 73 4.51 -10.28 -1.78
N VAL A 74 3.36 -9.93 -2.34
CA VAL A 74 2.79 -8.59 -2.25
C VAL A 74 1.29 -8.68 -2.06
N ILE A 75 0.76 -7.83 -1.16
CA ILE A 75 -0.65 -7.50 -1.09
C ILE A 75 -0.82 -5.99 -1.16
N VAL A 76 -1.69 -5.57 -2.06
CA VAL A 76 -2.19 -4.20 -2.18
C VAL A 76 -3.67 -4.22 -1.87
N ILE A 77 -4.11 -3.36 -0.95
CA ILE A 77 -5.54 -3.20 -0.63
C ILE A 77 -5.92 -1.73 -0.84
N ALA A 78 -7.06 -1.50 -1.49
CA ALA A 78 -7.65 -0.18 -1.65
C ALA A 78 -9.16 -0.23 -1.42
N PRO A 79 -9.77 0.81 -0.83
CA PRO A 79 -11.22 0.92 -0.79
C PRO A 79 -11.77 1.33 -2.17
N ALA A 80 -12.98 0.88 -2.53
CA ALA A 80 -13.64 1.28 -3.78
C ALA A 80 -14.68 2.38 -3.55
N GLY A 81 -14.68 3.41 -4.38
CA GLY A 81 -15.64 4.52 -4.36
C GLY A 81 -15.08 5.83 -3.82
N ARG A 82 -15.91 6.88 -3.85
CA ARG A 82 -15.47 8.28 -3.61
C ARG A 82 -15.41 8.70 -2.13
N HIS A 83 -16.21 8.06 -1.27
CA HIS A 83 -16.40 8.48 0.12
C HIS A 83 -15.94 7.42 1.12
N GLN A 84 -15.11 6.47 0.68
CA GLN A 84 -14.58 5.47 1.58
C GLN A 84 -13.31 5.99 2.26
N SER A 85 -13.24 5.80 3.58
CA SER A 85 -12.05 6.04 4.37
C SER A 85 -10.88 5.21 3.84
N SER A 86 -9.66 5.74 3.92
CA SER A 86 -8.47 4.97 3.56
C SER A 86 -8.33 3.75 4.47
N VAL A 87 -7.82 2.65 3.91
CA VAL A 87 -7.54 1.45 4.69
C VAL A 87 -6.32 1.71 5.55
N HIS A 88 -6.44 1.49 6.87
CA HIS A 88 -5.31 1.57 7.77
C HIS A 88 -4.59 0.22 7.85
N PRO A 89 -3.26 0.19 8.02
CA PRO A 89 -2.50 -1.07 8.12
C PRO A 89 -3.01 -2.00 9.23
N GLU A 90 -3.54 -1.47 10.33
CA GLU A 90 -4.15 -2.23 11.41
C GLU A 90 -5.43 -2.99 11.01
N ASP A 91 -6.12 -2.57 9.95
CA ASP A 91 -7.36 -3.22 9.48
C ASP A 91 -7.06 -4.41 8.55
N VAL A 92 -5.86 -4.47 7.98
CA VAL A 92 -5.47 -5.48 6.99
C VAL A 92 -5.72 -6.91 7.49
N PRO A 93 -5.33 -7.30 8.72
CA PRO A 93 -5.61 -8.66 9.21
C PRO A 93 -7.09 -9.02 9.21
N ILE A 94 -7.96 -8.06 9.53
CA ILE A 94 -9.42 -8.26 9.55
C ILE A 94 -9.93 -8.46 8.12
N LEU A 95 -9.50 -7.60 7.20
CA LEU A 95 -9.88 -7.67 5.78
C LEU A 95 -9.43 -8.98 5.14
N LEU A 96 -8.22 -9.47 5.44
CA LEU A 96 -7.71 -10.73 4.89
C LEU A 96 -8.51 -11.94 5.38
N ASN A 97 -8.91 -11.96 6.66
CA ASN A 97 -9.75 -13.01 7.22
C ASN A 97 -11.14 -13.06 6.56
N GLN A 98 -11.71 -11.89 6.23
CA GLN A 98 -13.01 -11.81 5.57
C GLN A 98 -12.93 -12.11 4.07
N PHE A 99 -11.82 -11.73 3.43
CA PHE A 99 -11.59 -11.99 2.01
C PHE A 99 -11.46 -13.50 1.71
N MET A 100 -10.61 -14.21 2.46
CA MET A 100 -10.39 -15.64 2.24
C MET A 100 -9.97 -16.32 3.56
N PRO A 101 -10.75 -17.31 4.05
CA PRO A 101 -10.38 -18.07 5.24
C PRO A 101 -8.99 -18.69 5.11
N GLY A 102 -8.15 -18.52 6.14
CA GLY A 102 -6.77 -19.01 6.17
C GLY A 102 -5.74 -18.07 5.55
N LEU A 103 -6.14 -17.01 4.84
CA LEU A 103 -5.17 -16.12 4.19
C LEU A 103 -4.34 -15.32 5.19
N LEU A 104 -4.89 -14.98 6.36
CA LEU A 104 -4.13 -14.31 7.42
C LEU A 104 -2.94 -15.16 7.90
N GLU A 105 -3.12 -16.47 8.03
CA GLU A 105 -2.04 -17.38 8.42
C GLU A 105 -0.93 -17.39 7.36
N ILE A 106 -1.31 -17.49 6.08
CA ILE A 106 -0.39 -17.38 4.94
C ILE A 106 0.33 -16.02 4.95
N PHE A 107 -0.39 -14.94 5.22
CA PHE A 107 0.18 -13.59 5.31
C PHE A 107 1.24 -13.49 6.40
N GLN A 108 0.95 -14.00 7.60
CA GLN A 108 1.87 -14.00 8.73
C GLN A 108 3.11 -14.86 8.48
N SER A 109 2.92 -16.04 7.87
CA SER A 109 4.01 -16.97 7.55
C SER A 109 4.91 -16.45 6.42
N HIS A 110 4.31 -15.94 5.34
CA HIS A 110 5.04 -15.54 4.15
C HIS A 110 5.69 -14.16 4.27
N GLN A 111 5.15 -13.31 5.16
CA GLN A 111 5.54 -11.92 5.41
C GLN A 111 5.65 -11.10 4.11
N PRO A 112 4.57 -10.99 3.33
CA PRO A 112 4.59 -10.25 2.08
C PRO A 112 4.72 -8.74 2.32
N LEU A 113 5.15 -8.02 1.29
CA LEU A 113 5.05 -6.57 1.27
C LEU A 113 3.58 -6.15 1.22
N CYS A 114 3.13 -5.43 2.25
CA CYS A 114 1.77 -4.92 2.31
C CYS A 114 1.72 -3.41 2.00
N ARG A 115 0.79 -2.99 1.15
CA ARG A 115 0.53 -1.59 0.81
C ARG A 115 -0.96 -1.29 0.84
N CYS A 116 -1.33 -0.23 1.55
CA CYS A 116 -2.68 0.32 1.53
C CYS A 116 -2.69 1.49 0.55
N TRP A 117 -3.42 1.33 -0.55
CA TRP A 117 -3.55 2.34 -1.59
C TRP A 117 -4.75 3.26 -1.32
N PRO A 118 -4.72 4.49 -1.84
CA PRO A 118 -5.84 5.40 -1.72
C PRO A 118 -7.08 4.86 -2.43
N ALA A 119 -8.25 5.38 -2.06
CA ALA A 119 -9.53 5.00 -2.63
C ALA A 119 -9.53 5.08 -4.17
N GLN A 120 -10.10 4.07 -4.81
CA GLN A 120 -10.17 3.96 -6.26
C GLN A 120 -11.61 4.05 -6.75
N LEU A 121 -11.83 4.72 -7.86
CA LEU A 121 -13.19 4.95 -8.39
C LEU A 121 -13.86 3.68 -8.91
N SER A 122 -13.09 2.69 -9.36
CA SER A 122 -13.61 1.44 -9.93
C SER A 122 -12.60 0.30 -9.83
N SER A 123 -13.09 -0.93 -9.94
CA SER A 123 -12.25 -2.13 -10.02
C SER A 123 -11.36 -2.15 -11.25
N GLN A 124 -11.85 -1.71 -12.41
CA GLN A 124 -11.08 -1.63 -13.65
C GLN A 124 -9.95 -0.60 -13.55
N GLY A 125 -10.24 0.59 -13.00
CA GLY A 125 -9.22 1.63 -12.78
C GLY A 125 -8.13 1.15 -11.83
N PHE A 126 -8.51 0.46 -10.76
CA PHE A 126 -7.55 -0.17 -9.86
C PHE A 126 -6.73 -1.26 -10.53
N ALA A 127 -7.34 -2.17 -11.30
CA ALA A 127 -6.62 -3.21 -12.01
C ALA A 127 -5.56 -2.61 -12.94
N GLN A 128 -5.92 -1.59 -13.72
CA GLN A 128 -4.96 -0.89 -14.58
C GLN A 128 -3.84 -0.22 -13.77
N SER A 129 -4.18 0.46 -12.68
CA SER A 129 -3.20 1.11 -11.81
C SER A 129 -2.24 0.08 -11.16
N PHE A 130 -2.78 -1.02 -10.66
CA PHE A 130 -2.04 -2.13 -10.07
C PHE A 130 -1.03 -2.72 -11.05
N LEU A 131 -1.48 -3.08 -12.25
CA LEU A 131 -0.61 -3.70 -13.27
C LEU A 131 0.46 -2.74 -13.81
N ASN A 132 0.21 -1.42 -13.77
CA ASN A 132 1.20 -0.42 -14.16
C ASN A 132 2.28 -0.22 -13.09
N HIS A 133 1.91 -0.17 -11.81
CA HIS A 133 2.85 0.11 -10.73
C HIS A 133 3.49 -1.15 -10.13
N VAL A 134 2.94 -2.34 -10.42
CA VAL A 134 3.44 -3.63 -9.97
C VAL A 134 3.78 -4.48 -11.20
N SER A 135 4.88 -4.11 -11.85
CA SER A 135 5.30 -4.73 -13.11
C SER A 135 5.92 -6.11 -12.87
N LEU A 136 5.30 -7.16 -13.43
CA LEU A 136 5.88 -8.50 -13.45
C LEU A 136 7.01 -8.58 -14.50
N PRO A 137 8.06 -9.38 -14.26
CA PRO A 137 9.13 -9.59 -15.24
C PRO A 137 8.64 -10.35 -16.48
N GLY A 138 9.43 -10.30 -17.55
CA GLY A 138 9.12 -11.00 -18.81
C GLY A 138 7.88 -10.46 -19.51
N ASN A 139 7.11 -11.33 -20.15
CA ASN A 139 5.84 -10.96 -20.77
C ASN A 139 4.71 -11.04 -19.74
N ARG A 140 4.62 -10.04 -18.86
CA ARG A 140 3.60 -9.97 -17.79
C ARG A 140 3.61 -11.21 -16.89
N GLY A 141 4.79 -11.66 -16.49
CA GLY A 141 4.99 -12.84 -15.64
C GLY A 141 5.02 -14.17 -16.40
N LYS A 142 4.52 -14.24 -17.64
CA LYS A 142 4.49 -15.49 -18.41
C LYS A 142 5.90 -16.05 -18.64
N GLY A 143 6.11 -17.33 -18.33
CA GLY A 143 7.41 -18.00 -18.43
C GLY A 143 8.36 -17.65 -17.28
N THR A 144 7.86 -16.95 -16.27
CA THR A 144 8.58 -16.64 -15.02
C THR A 144 7.87 -17.29 -13.84
N PRO A 145 8.46 -17.29 -12.64
CA PRO A 145 7.77 -17.76 -11.44
C PRO A 145 6.70 -16.79 -10.93
N TRP A 146 6.61 -15.57 -11.48
CA TRP A 146 5.76 -14.51 -10.95
C TRP A 146 4.36 -14.55 -11.54
N THR A 147 3.38 -14.32 -10.68
CA THR A 147 1.96 -14.26 -11.03
C THR A 147 1.29 -13.16 -10.22
N SER A 148 0.36 -12.44 -10.82
CA SER A 148 -0.44 -11.46 -10.09
C SER A 148 -1.92 -11.64 -10.34
N ILE A 149 -2.73 -11.42 -9.32
CA ILE A 149 -4.18 -11.54 -9.39
C ILE A 149 -4.77 -10.28 -8.77
N VAL A 150 -5.70 -9.64 -9.47
CA VAL A 150 -6.30 -8.38 -9.01
C VAL A 150 -7.81 -8.42 -9.15
N GLY A 151 -8.53 -7.89 -8.19
CA GLY A 151 -9.99 -7.89 -8.23
C GLY A 151 -10.62 -7.16 -7.07
N LYS A 152 -11.93 -7.36 -6.92
CA LYS A 152 -12.75 -6.80 -5.83
C LYS A 152 -13.27 -7.90 -4.92
N PHE A 153 -13.60 -7.53 -3.68
CA PHE A 153 -14.30 -8.37 -2.72
C PHE A 153 -15.17 -7.52 -1.80
N HIS A 154 -16.15 -8.14 -1.16
CA HIS A 154 -17.08 -7.45 -0.27
C HIS A 154 -16.81 -7.76 1.20
N VAL A 155 -16.97 -6.73 2.04
CA VAL A 155 -16.98 -6.85 3.49
C VAL A 155 -18.21 -6.10 3.98
N GLY A 156 -19.27 -6.84 4.30
CA GLY A 156 -20.60 -6.26 4.51
C GLY A 156 -21.03 -5.46 3.27
N GLU A 157 -21.36 -4.19 3.46
CA GLU A 157 -21.77 -3.27 2.39
C GLU A 157 -20.58 -2.55 1.70
N GLN A 158 -19.36 -2.73 2.21
CA GLN A 158 -18.18 -2.08 1.67
C GLN A 158 -17.49 -2.93 0.61
N ILE A 159 -17.13 -2.28 -0.49
CA ILE A 159 -16.35 -2.90 -1.56
C ILE A 159 -14.89 -2.54 -1.38
N PHE A 160 -14.04 -3.55 -1.32
CA PHE A 160 -12.60 -3.43 -1.30
C PHE A 160 -12.01 -4.00 -2.58
N LEU A 161 -10.80 -3.55 -2.88
CA LEU A 161 -10.02 -3.91 -4.04
C LEU A 161 -8.71 -4.50 -3.55
N ILE A 162 -8.32 -5.64 -4.09
CA ILE A 162 -7.13 -6.36 -3.68
C ILE A 162 -6.31 -6.78 -4.89
N GLY A 163 -5.02 -6.50 -4.82
CA GLY A 163 -4.02 -6.96 -5.77
C GLY A 163 -3.01 -7.84 -5.04
N ILE A 164 -2.81 -9.05 -5.53
CA ILE A 164 -1.94 -10.07 -4.96
C ILE A 164 -0.83 -10.36 -5.96
N VAL A 165 0.41 -10.42 -5.48
CA VAL A 165 1.54 -10.97 -6.24
C VAL A 165 2.08 -12.19 -5.53
N CYS A 166 2.29 -13.24 -6.30
CA CYS A 166 2.79 -14.52 -5.89
C CYS A 166 4.03 -14.90 -6.70
N CYS A 167 4.92 -15.68 -6.10
CA CYS A 167 5.99 -16.36 -6.83
C CYS A 167 5.97 -17.87 -6.55
N SER A 168 6.07 -18.68 -7.59
CA SER A 168 6.29 -20.13 -7.47
C SER A 168 7.77 -20.45 -7.35
N GLU A 169 8.08 -21.71 -7.06
CA GLU A 169 9.46 -22.20 -7.05
C GLU A 169 10.07 -22.24 -8.45
N THR A 170 9.29 -22.65 -9.45
CA THR A 170 9.71 -22.80 -10.84
C THR A 170 8.94 -21.87 -11.78
N SER A 171 9.53 -21.55 -12.93
CA SER A 171 8.82 -20.80 -13.98
C SER A 171 7.62 -21.59 -14.51
N ASN A 172 6.53 -20.88 -14.79
CA ASN A 172 5.29 -21.48 -15.26
C ASN A 172 4.61 -20.62 -16.34
N SER A 173 3.44 -21.05 -16.79
CA SER A 173 2.63 -20.34 -17.80
C SER A 173 1.65 -19.32 -17.22
N LEU A 174 1.57 -19.21 -15.88
CA LEU A 174 0.74 -18.22 -15.20
C LEU A 174 1.25 -16.81 -15.51
N SER A 175 0.36 -15.83 -15.41
CA SER A 175 0.65 -14.45 -15.78
C SER A 175 -0.10 -13.48 -14.86
N GLN A 176 -0.86 -12.55 -15.44
CA GLN A 176 -1.68 -11.61 -14.71
C GLN A 176 -3.14 -11.97 -14.91
N PHE A 177 -3.90 -12.04 -13.82
CA PHE A 177 -5.32 -12.36 -13.84
C PHE A 177 -6.13 -11.21 -13.24
N ILE A 178 -7.20 -10.83 -13.91
CA ILE A 178 -8.20 -9.90 -13.37
C ILE A 178 -9.42 -10.73 -13.00
N VAL A 179 -9.79 -10.67 -11.73
CA VAL A 179 -10.99 -11.33 -11.21
C VAL A 179 -12.19 -10.45 -11.51
N GLU A 180 -13.09 -10.97 -12.35
CA GLU A 180 -14.27 -10.25 -12.83
C GLU A 180 -15.42 -10.31 -11.82
N HIS A 181 -15.60 -11.48 -11.20
CA HIS A 181 -16.61 -11.73 -10.17
C HIS A 181 -16.00 -12.43 -8.96
N GLU A 182 -16.54 -12.16 -7.78
CA GLU A 182 -15.95 -12.57 -6.50
C GLU A 182 -15.76 -14.10 -6.37
N GLY A 183 -16.68 -14.90 -6.92
CA GLY A 183 -16.55 -16.37 -6.93
C GLY A 183 -15.27 -16.88 -7.62
N GLN A 184 -14.74 -16.15 -8.62
CA GLN A 184 -13.54 -16.54 -9.36
C GLN A 184 -12.28 -16.51 -8.48
N TRP A 185 -12.31 -15.80 -7.34
CA TRP A 185 -11.21 -15.86 -6.36
C TRP A 185 -10.99 -17.28 -5.87
N PHE A 186 -12.05 -18.05 -5.62
CA PHE A 186 -11.96 -19.42 -5.09
C PHE A 186 -11.59 -20.45 -6.16
N ASP A 187 -11.79 -20.12 -7.44
CA ASP A 187 -11.29 -20.89 -8.57
C ASP A 187 -9.80 -20.65 -8.79
N THR A 188 -9.35 -19.41 -8.57
CA THR A 188 -7.99 -18.97 -8.85
C THR A 188 -7.04 -19.25 -7.69
N LEU A 189 -7.42 -18.87 -6.47
CA LEU A 189 -6.65 -19.00 -5.24
C LEU A 189 -7.23 -20.08 -4.36
N ARG A 190 -6.35 -20.96 -3.86
CA ARG A 190 -6.73 -22.00 -2.90
C ARG A 190 -5.73 -22.06 -1.77
N ILE A 191 -6.24 -22.26 -0.56
CA ILE A 191 -5.42 -22.56 0.61
C ILE A 191 -5.68 -24.02 0.95
N ARG A 192 -4.61 -24.83 0.92
CA ARG A 192 -4.65 -26.24 1.31
C ARG A 192 -3.94 -26.43 2.63
N GLN A 193 -4.49 -27.27 3.49
CA GLN A 193 -3.76 -27.73 4.66
C GLN A 193 -2.88 -28.92 4.25
N GLU A 194 -1.61 -28.89 4.66
CA GLU A 194 -0.71 -30.03 4.57
C GLU A 194 -1.01 -30.93 5.77
N GLN A 195 -1.58 -32.12 5.48
CA GLN A 195 -1.85 -33.17 6.47
C GLN A 195 -0.60 -34.01 6.72
#